data_AF-A0A2A3N4J8-F1
#
_entry.id   AF-A0A2A3N4J8-F1
#
_cell.length_a   1.000
_cell.length_b   1.000
_cell.length_c   1.000
_cell.angle_alpha   90.00
_cell.angle_beta   90.00
_cell.angle_gamma   90.00
#
_symmetry.space_group_name_H-M   'P 1'
#
loop_
_entity.id
_entity.type
_entity.pdbx_description
1 polymer ?
#
loop_
_entity_poly.entity_id
_entity_poly.type
_entity_poly.pdbx_seq_one_letter_code
_entity_poly.pdbx_strand_id
1 'polypeptide(L)'
;MKTIITFLCLFIIGTVSAQRKPIAALVVLDSIPLVEPQLRELALNVLDPEKIKSIKVFTGAEATDKYGDLAKEGVIVITLKPSKKKAFDKKSEKIYHPLYILDSVPLFDAKLKKVILENIDRHRVKKIEKLETKAAAKYGDAAKNGVINIELKPQKAKKQNLKDKETIFLR
;
A
#
# COMPACT_ATOMS: atom_id res chain seq x y z
N MET A 1 -3.39 -5.75 -63.26
CA MET A 1 -3.37 -6.57 -62.04
C MET A 1 -2.43 -5.96 -61.00
N LYS A 2 -2.80 -4.85 -60.33
CA LYS A 2 -1.87 -4.14 -59.40
C LYS A 2 -2.53 -3.39 -58.23
N THR A 3 -3.83 -3.56 -57.96
CA THR A 3 -4.57 -2.70 -57.00
C THR A 3 -5.27 -3.43 -55.85
N ILE A 4 -5.12 -4.75 -55.71
CA ILE A 4 -5.87 -5.54 -54.71
C ILE A 4 -5.03 -5.87 -53.46
N ILE A 5 -3.69 -5.80 -53.53
CA ILE A 5 -2.80 -6.23 -52.43
C ILE A 5 -2.58 -5.13 -51.37
N THR A 6 -2.85 -3.87 -51.68
CA THR A 6 -2.61 -2.75 -50.75
C THR A 6 -3.69 -2.54 -49.69
N PHE A 7 -4.86 -3.18 -49.82
CA PHE A 7 -5.94 -3.07 -48.82
C PHE A 7 -5.85 -4.07 -47.67
N LEU A 8 -5.04 -5.14 -47.81
CA LEU A 8 -4.90 -6.17 -46.76
C LEU A 8 -3.97 -5.75 -45.61
N CYS A 9 -3.12 -4.73 -45.81
CA CYS A 9 -2.20 -4.25 -44.77
C CYS A 9 -2.75 -3.12 -43.89
N LEU A 10 -3.87 -2.49 -44.25
CA LEU A 10 -4.43 -1.37 -43.48
C LEU A 10 -5.38 -1.79 -42.34
N PHE A 11 -5.81 -3.05 -42.29
CA PHE A 11 -6.68 -3.53 -41.21
C PHE A 11 -5.93 -4.06 -39.97
N ILE A 12 -4.61 -4.27 -40.05
CA ILE A 12 -3.82 -4.77 -38.91
C ILE A 12 -3.34 -3.64 -37.98
N ILE A 13 -3.44 -2.37 -38.42
CA ILE A 13 -3.02 -1.20 -37.63
C ILE A 13 -4.20 -0.57 -36.86
N GLY A 14 -5.40 -1.13 -37.03
CA GLY A 14 -6.61 -0.76 -36.29
C GLY A 14 -6.55 -1.16 -34.81
N THR A 15 -5.78 -0.41 -34.05
CA THR A 15 -6.00 -0.17 -32.61
C THR A 15 -6.14 -1.42 -31.73
N VAL A 16 -5.03 -2.14 -31.52
CA VAL A 16 -4.73 -2.64 -30.15
C VAL A 16 -4.27 -1.44 -29.33
N SER A 17 -5.18 -0.49 -29.11
CA SER A 17 -5.13 0.43 -27.98
C SER A 17 -6.11 -0.11 -26.95
N ALA A 18 -5.94 -1.38 -26.58
CA ALA A 18 -6.30 -1.77 -25.23
C ALA A 18 -5.34 -0.98 -24.33
N GLN A 19 -5.73 0.24 -23.95
CA GLN A 19 -5.23 0.85 -22.72
C GLN A 19 -5.52 -0.18 -21.65
N ARG A 20 -4.57 -1.09 -21.40
CA ARG A 20 -4.60 -1.95 -20.24
C ARG A 20 -4.61 -0.98 -19.08
N LYS A 21 -5.79 -0.75 -18.51
CA LYS A 21 -5.93 -0.14 -17.19
C LYS A 21 -4.81 -0.74 -16.36
N PRO A 22 -3.87 0.06 -15.83
CA PRO A 22 -2.74 -0.50 -15.12
C PRO A 22 -3.33 -1.42 -14.05
N ILE A 23 -2.98 -2.70 -14.14
CA ILE A 23 -3.41 -3.72 -13.20
C ILE A 23 -2.88 -3.24 -11.86
N ALA A 24 -3.76 -2.60 -11.09
CA ALA A 24 -3.37 -1.88 -9.90
C ALA A 24 -3.29 -2.89 -8.77
N ALA A 25 -2.24 -3.71 -8.79
CA ALA A 25 -1.93 -4.65 -7.72
C ALA A 25 -1.95 -3.90 -6.37
N LEU A 26 -2.47 -4.58 -5.35
CA LEU A 26 -2.46 -4.06 -3.99
C LEU A 26 -1.00 -4.00 -3.51
N VAL A 27 -0.57 -2.85 -3.00
CA VAL A 27 0.76 -2.73 -2.39
C VAL A 27 0.61 -2.79 -0.89
N VAL A 28 1.36 -3.68 -0.25
CA VAL A 28 1.39 -3.85 1.19
C VAL A 28 2.79 -3.46 1.67
N LEU A 29 2.87 -2.40 2.46
CA LEU A 29 4.14 -1.87 2.97
C LEU A 29 4.23 -2.16 4.47
N ASP A 30 5.19 -3.00 4.88
CA ASP A 30 5.35 -3.46 6.26
C ASP A 30 4.07 -4.05 6.89
N SER A 31 3.23 -4.71 6.10
CA SER A 31 1.90 -5.24 6.47
C SER A 31 0.75 -4.22 6.45
N ILE A 32 1.01 -2.96 6.08
CA ILE A 32 -0.02 -1.94 5.86
C ILE A 32 -0.49 -2.02 4.40
N PRO A 33 -1.76 -2.40 4.13
CA PRO A 33 -2.30 -2.36 2.79
C PRO A 33 -2.54 -0.91 2.34
N LEU A 34 -1.78 -0.46 1.34
CA LEU A 34 -1.91 0.85 0.70
C LEU A 34 -2.95 0.76 -0.41
N VAL A 35 -4.22 0.92 -0.04
CA VAL A 35 -5.35 0.76 -0.95
C VAL A 35 -5.63 2.04 -1.73
N GLU A 36 -5.43 3.19 -1.13
CA GLU A 36 -5.56 4.48 -1.80
C GLU A 36 -4.45 4.64 -2.84
N PRO A 37 -4.78 4.78 -4.15
CA PRO A 37 -3.76 4.88 -5.20
C PRO A 37 -2.79 6.04 -4.99
N GLN A 38 -3.30 7.18 -4.52
CA GLN A 38 -2.49 8.38 -4.24
C GLN A 38 -1.51 8.13 -3.10
N LEU A 39 -1.97 7.52 -1.99
CA LEU A 39 -1.11 7.19 -0.85
C LEU A 39 -0.05 6.16 -1.25
N ARG A 40 -0.42 5.17 -2.06
CA ARG A 40 0.51 4.17 -2.62
C ARG A 40 1.62 4.84 -3.42
N GLU A 41 1.28 5.69 -4.37
CA GLU A 41 2.28 6.38 -5.21
C GLU A 41 3.20 7.26 -4.38
N LEU A 42 2.64 8.06 -3.46
CA LEU A 42 3.43 8.90 -2.56
C LEU A 42 4.38 8.07 -1.68
N ALA A 43 3.89 6.97 -1.11
CA ALA A 43 4.68 6.08 -0.27
C ALA A 43 5.84 5.44 -1.03
N LEU A 44 5.58 4.94 -2.26
CA LEU A 44 6.62 4.35 -3.12
C LEU A 44 7.65 5.39 -3.57
N ASN A 45 7.23 6.63 -3.84
CA ASN A 45 8.13 7.71 -4.27
C ASN A 45 9.09 8.18 -3.17
N VAL A 46 8.66 8.17 -1.91
CA VAL A 46 9.52 8.54 -0.78
C VAL A 46 10.32 7.37 -0.22
N LEU A 47 10.03 6.15 -0.67
CA LEU A 47 10.66 4.96 -0.16
C LEU A 47 12.12 4.89 -0.61
N ASP A 48 13.00 4.72 0.36
CA ASP A 48 14.42 4.56 0.13
C ASP A 48 14.72 3.09 -0.26
N PRO A 49 15.21 2.81 -1.49
CA PRO A 49 15.47 1.45 -1.92
C PRO A 49 16.45 0.70 -1.03
N GLU A 50 17.42 1.39 -0.42
CA GLU A 50 18.41 0.76 0.47
C GLU A 50 17.78 0.22 1.76
N LYS A 51 16.62 0.76 2.14
CA LYS A 51 15.86 0.32 3.31
C LYS A 51 14.93 -0.84 3.01
N ILE A 52 14.78 -1.27 1.76
CA ILE A 52 13.95 -2.43 1.43
C ILE A 52 14.70 -3.69 1.89
N LYS A 53 14.03 -4.52 2.69
CA LYS A 53 14.51 -5.83 3.13
C LYS A 53 14.14 -6.90 2.11
N SER A 54 12.90 -6.88 1.62
CA SER A 54 12.41 -7.85 0.63
C SER A 54 11.18 -7.33 -0.09
N ILE A 55 11.00 -7.77 -1.33
CA ILE A 55 9.78 -7.60 -2.10
C ILE A 55 9.27 -9.01 -2.41
N LYS A 56 7.99 -9.27 -2.12
CA LYS A 56 7.30 -10.52 -2.48
C LYS A 56 6.08 -10.17 -3.32
N VAL A 57 5.78 -11.01 -4.31
CA VAL A 57 4.60 -10.85 -5.15
C VAL A 57 3.71 -12.07 -4.95
N PHE A 58 2.44 -11.84 -4.61
CA PHE A 58 1.41 -12.87 -4.54
C PHE A 58 0.43 -12.68 -5.71
N THR A 59 0.02 -13.78 -6.32
CA THR A 59 -0.88 -13.78 -7.48
C THR A 59 -1.95 -14.84 -7.34
N GLY A 60 -3.09 -14.65 -8.04
CA GLY A 60 -4.17 -15.64 -8.08
C GLY A 60 -4.76 -15.92 -6.70
N ALA A 61 -5.06 -17.19 -6.42
CA ALA A 61 -5.72 -17.61 -5.19
C ALA A 61 -4.93 -17.22 -3.93
N GLU A 62 -3.60 -17.35 -3.94
CA GLU A 62 -2.78 -17.03 -2.77
C GLU A 62 -2.91 -15.56 -2.34
N ALA A 63 -3.07 -14.66 -3.31
CA ALA A 63 -3.26 -13.24 -3.07
C ALA A 63 -4.61 -12.98 -2.39
N THR A 64 -5.69 -13.55 -2.94
CA THR A 64 -7.05 -13.39 -2.42
C THR A 64 -7.28 -14.11 -1.09
N ASP A 65 -6.61 -15.23 -0.85
CA ASP A 65 -6.71 -15.98 0.41
C ASP A 65 -6.11 -15.19 1.59
N LYS A 66 -5.01 -14.44 1.33
CA LYS A 66 -4.32 -13.65 2.36
C LYS A 66 -4.87 -12.25 2.54
N TYR A 67 -5.28 -11.60 1.45
CA TYR A 67 -5.59 -10.16 1.44
C TYR A 67 -7.03 -9.86 0.95
N GLY A 68 -7.82 -10.89 0.69
CA GLY A 68 -9.23 -10.78 0.32
C GLY A 68 -9.46 -10.26 -1.09
N ASP A 69 -10.68 -9.76 -1.32
CA ASP A 69 -11.14 -9.32 -2.65
C ASP A 69 -10.30 -8.18 -3.26
N LEU A 70 -9.62 -7.38 -2.43
CA LEU A 70 -8.76 -6.28 -2.89
C LEU A 70 -7.50 -6.78 -3.62
N ALA A 71 -7.17 -8.06 -3.45
CA ALA A 71 -5.98 -8.70 -3.99
C ALA A 71 -6.24 -9.52 -5.26
N LYS A 72 -7.42 -9.38 -5.88
CA LYS A 72 -7.77 -10.05 -7.15
C LYS A 72 -6.78 -9.76 -8.28
N GLU A 73 -6.20 -8.57 -8.28
CA GLU A 73 -5.21 -8.12 -9.25
C GLU A 73 -3.76 -8.44 -8.82
N GLY A 74 -3.58 -9.22 -7.74
CA GLY A 74 -2.30 -9.54 -7.13
C GLY A 74 -1.89 -8.57 -6.02
N VAL A 75 -0.85 -8.94 -5.28
CA VAL A 75 -0.31 -8.19 -4.14
C VAL A 75 1.21 -8.10 -4.23
N ILE A 76 1.74 -6.89 -4.05
CA ILE A 76 3.18 -6.65 -3.87
C ILE A 76 3.41 -6.32 -2.41
N VAL A 77 4.08 -7.21 -1.68
CA VAL A 77 4.46 -7.01 -0.28
C VAL A 77 5.89 -6.52 -0.21
N ILE A 78 6.06 -5.29 0.26
CA ILE A 78 7.35 -4.66 0.49
C ILE A 78 7.59 -4.66 2.00
N THR A 79 8.69 -5.29 2.42
CA THR A 79 9.14 -5.30 3.80
C THR A 79 10.40 -4.46 3.93
N LEU A 80 10.46 -3.59 4.93
CA LEU A 80 11.60 -2.73 5.19
C LEU A 80 12.57 -3.35 6.19
N LYS A 81 13.82 -2.90 6.14
CA LYS A 81 14.86 -3.26 7.09
C LYS A 81 14.50 -2.65 8.45
N PRO A 82 14.71 -3.39 9.55
CA PRO A 82 14.47 -2.85 10.88
C PRO A 82 15.35 -1.62 11.10
N SER A 83 14.74 -0.46 11.26
CA SER A 83 15.45 0.78 11.53
C SER A 83 15.65 0.90 13.04
N LYS A 84 16.91 0.75 13.49
CA LYS A 84 17.30 0.99 14.88
C LYS A 84 17.44 2.50 15.12
N LYS A 85 16.35 3.27 15.02
CA LYS A 85 16.37 4.65 15.52
C LYS A 85 16.26 4.61 17.03
N LYS A 86 17.26 5.19 17.71
CA LYS A 86 17.21 5.43 19.14
C LYS A 86 16.06 6.40 19.42
N ALA A 87 15.15 6.02 20.31
CA ALA A 87 14.12 6.92 20.83
C ALA A 87 14.71 8.02 21.73
N PHE A 88 15.99 7.98 22.07
CA PHE A 88 16.55 8.95 22.99
C PHE A 88 18.01 9.21 22.65
N ASP A 89 18.33 10.47 22.45
CA ASP A 89 19.70 10.93 22.41
C ASP A 89 20.03 11.49 23.80
N LYS A 90 20.66 10.64 24.63
CA LYS A 90 21.17 11.01 25.96
C LYS A 90 22.05 12.25 25.93
N LYS A 91 22.61 12.61 24.76
CA LYS A 91 23.57 13.69 24.60
C LYS A 91 22.93 15.04 24.29
N SER A 92 21.69 15.08 23.79
CA SER A 92 21.02 16.32 23.35
C SER A 92 19.78 16.70 24.16
N GLU A 93 19.44 15.94 25.21
CA GLU A 93 18.32 16.23 26.14
C GLU A 93 16.97 16.47 25.45
N LYS A 94 16.82 16.00 24.21
CA LYS A 94 15.59 16.12 23.42
C LYS A 94 14.74 14.86 23.53
N ILE A 95 13.49 15.06 23.96
CA ILE A 95 12.45 14.05 23.95
C ILE A 95 12.11 13.77 22.48
N TYR A 96 12.46 12.58 21.96
CA TYR A 96 12.03 12.22 20.61
C TYR A 96 10.56 11.85 20.60
N HIS A 97 9.91 12.27 19.52
CA HIS A 97 8.55 11.95 19.10
C HIS A 97 8.10 10.52 19.46
N PRO A 98 6.82 10.32 19.81
CA PRO A 98 6.26 9.00 20.05
C PRO A 98 6.35 8.13 18.78
N LEU A 99 6.41 6.81 18.98
CA LEU A 99 6.32 5.84 17.88
C LEU A 99 4.87 5.77 17.38
N TYR A 100 4.67 5.95 16.09
CA TYR A 100 3.35 5.83 15.47
C TYR A 100 3.13 4.40 15.02
N ILE A 101 1.94 3.87 15.30
CA ILE A 101 1.51 2.55 14.89
C ILE A 101 0.23 2.70 14.08
N LEU A 102 0.20 2.11 12.90
CA LEU A 102 -0.96 2.08 12.03
C LEU A 102 -1.40 0.63 11.85
N ASP A 103 -2.62 0.29 12.30
CA ASP A 103 -3.17 -1.07 12.24
C ASP A 103 -2.19 -2.14 12.77
N SER A 104 -1.64 -1.91 13.97
CA SER A 104 -0.62 -2.76 14.61
C SER A 104 0.76 -2.80 13.94
N VAL A 105 1.00 -2.01 12.88
CA VAL A 105 2.29 -1.90 12.21
C VAL A 105 3.02 -0.63 12.66
N PRO A 106 4.25 -0.74 13.21
CA PRO A 106 5.05 0.42 13.60
C PRO A 106 5.64 1.18 12.40
N LEU A 107 5.50 2.51 12.39
CA LEU A 107 6.03 3.42 11.37
C LEU A 107 7.40 3.97 11.77
N PHE A 108 8.47 3.23 11.46
CA PHE A 108 9.84 3.61 11.84
C PHE A 108 10.50 4.62 10.88
N ASP A 109 10.22 4.54 9.58
CA ASP A 109 10.80 5.46 8.62
C ASP A 109 10.13 6.84 8.72
N ALA A 110 10.93 7.89 8.88
CA ALA A 110 10.42 9.23 9.14
C ALA A 110 9.75 9.86 7.91
N LYS A 111 10.26 9.58 6.70
CA LYS A 111 9.68 10.10 5.45
C LYS A 111 8.36 9.40 5.17
N LEU A 112 8.35 8.08 5.28
CA LEU A 112 7.15 7.27 5.09
C LEU A 112 6.07 7.62 6.11
N LYS A 113 6.44 7.70 7.40
CA LYS A 113 5.54 8.11 8.48
C LYS A 113 4.86 9.43 8.16
N LYS A 114 5.64 10.44 7.73
CA LYS A 114 5.10 11.75 7.38
C LYS A 114 4.05 11.65 6.26
N VAL A 115 4.41 11.00 5.15
CA VAL A 115 3.50 10.81 4.01
C VAL A 115 2.21 10.09 4.40
N ILE A 116 2.32 9.00 5.16
CA ILE A 116 1.16 8.24 5.61
C ILE A 116 0.24 9.09 6.49
N LEU A 117 0.78 9.74 7.52
CA LEU A 117 -0.03 10.53 8.46
C LEU A 117 -0.69 11.76 7.80
N GLU A 118 -0.05 12.34 6.79
CA GLU A 118 -0.59 13.49 6.05
C GLU A 118 -1.68 13.12 5.04
N ASN A 119 -1.63 11.90 4.47
CA ASN A 119 -2.49 11.50 3.35
C ASN A 119 -3.48 10.37 3.70
N ILE A 120 -3.56 9.98 4.97
CA ILE A 120 -4.54 8.99 5.42
C ILE A 120 -5.95 9.57 5.39
N ASP A 121 -6.92 8.80 4.89
CA ASP A 121 -8.33 9.21 4.91
C ASP A 121 -8.84 9.26 6.37
N ARG A 122 -9.13 10.47 6.84
CA ARG A 122 -9.64 10.72 8.19
C ARG A 122 -10.96 9.98 8.46
N HIS A 123 -11.80 9.74 7.46
CA HIS A 123 -13.05 8.99 7.63
C HIS A 123 -12.81 7.51 7.92
N ARG A 124 -11.65 6.99 7.50
CA ARG A 124 -11.22 5.62 7.79
C ARG A 124 -10.57 5.49 9.15
N VAL A 125 -10.18 6.57 9.82
CA VAL A 125 -9.67 6.48 11.19
C VAL A 125 -10.80 6.04 12.11
N LYS A 126 -10.60 4.90 12.77
CA LYS A 126 -11.53 4.32 13.75
C LYS A 126 -11.21 4.83 15.14
N LYS A 127 -9.93 4.83 15.52
CA LYS A 127 -9.47 5.19 16.86
C LYS A 127 -8.04 5.71 16.80
N ILE A 128 -7.76 6.77 17.57
CA ILE A 128 -6.40 7.19 17.88
C ILE A 128 -6.25 7.10 19.39
N GLU A 129 -5.27 6.35 19.86
CA GLU A 129 -4.99 6.20 21.28
C GLU A 129 -3.51 6.42 21.56
N LYS A 130 -3.22 7.13 22.65
CA LYS A 130 -1.87 7.24 23.20
C LYS A 130 -1.66 6.04 24.12
N LEU A 131 -0.79 5.13 23.70
CA LEU A 131 -0.33 4.02 24.52
C LEU A 131 0.90 4.47 25.32
N GLU A 132 0.82 4.32 26.63
CA GLU A 132 1.93 4.63 27.53
C GLU A 132 3.03 3.55 27.47
N THR A 133 3.96 3.59 28.42
CA THR A 133 5.20 2.79 28.47
C THR A 133 5.02 1.28 28.37
N LYS A 134 3.80 0.74 28.55
CA LYS A 134 3.47 -0.69 28.34
C LYS A 134 3.70 -1.16 26.90
N ALA A 135 3.75 -0.25 25.93
CA ALA A 135 4.05 -0.59 24.54
C ALA A 135 5.54 -0.93 24.28
N ALA A 136 6.45 -0.53 25.18
CA ALA A 136 7.88 -0.84 25.07
C ALA A 136 8.17 -2.35 25.14
N ALA A 137 7.31 -3.13 25.81
CA ALA A 137 7.42 -4.59 25.82
C ALA A 137 7.17 -5.21 24.43
N LYS A 138 6.31 -4.60 23.61
CA LYS A 138 5.94 -5.11 22.28
C LYS A 138 6.79 -4.53 21.15
N TYR A 139 7.18 -3.26 21.26
CA TYR A 139 7.85 -2.53 20.17
C TYR A 139 9.27 -2.05 20.53
N GLY A 140 9.79 -2.48 21.68
CA GLY A 140 11.16 -2.24 22.12
C GLY A 140 11.46 -0.78 22.45
N ASP A 141 12.73 -0.41 22.31
CA ASP A 141 13.24 0.91 22.68
C ASP A 141 12.54 2.07 21.98
N ALA A 142 12.02 1.86 20.77
CA ALA A 142 11.28 2.86 20.00
C ALA A 142 9.99 3.33 20.70
N ALA A 143 9.36 2.46 21.49
CA ALA A 143 8.13 2.75 22.20
C ALA A 143 8.33 3.30 23.62
N LYS A 144 9.58 3.48 24.06
CA LYS A 144 9.90 4.03 25.39
C LYS A 144 9.38 5.47 25.60
N ASN A 145 9.20 6.23 24.53
CA ASN A 145 8.67 7.60 24.59
C ASN A 145 7.15 7.67 24.37
N GLY A 146 6.47 6.54 24.56
CA GLY A 146 5.06 6.41 24.26
C GLY A 146 4.81 6.11 22.79
N VAL A 147 3.59 5.66 22.54
CA VAL A 147 3.14 5.17 21.26
C VAL A 147 1.82 5.87 20.92
N ILE A 148 1.66 6.29 19.68
CA ILE A 148 0.37 6.73 19.14
C ILE A 148 -0.11 5.61 18.24
N ASN A 149 -1.13 4.88 18.69
CA ASN A 149 -1.76 3.82 17.93
C ASN A 149 -2.96 4.39 17.17
N ILE A 150 -2.99 4.16 15.86
CA ILE A 150 -4.02 4.59 14.93
C ILE A 150 -4.63 3.30 14.36
N GLU A 151 -5.87 3.02 14.75
CA GLU A 151 -6.66 1.96 14.15
C GLU A 151 -7.53 2.53 13.03
N LEU A 152 -7.57 1.82 11.90
CA LEU A 152 -8.47 2.11 10.81
C LEU A 152 -9.72 1.24 10.87
N LYS A 153 -10.79 1.74 10.26
CA LYS A 153 -12.00 0.98 10.02
C LYS A 153 -11.69 -0.13 9.02
N PRO A 154 -12.23 -1.35 9.24
CA PRO A 154 -12.09 -2.43 8.28
C PRO A 154 -12.63 -1.98 6.93
N GLN A 155 -11.88 -2.26 5.87
CA GLN A 155 -12.32 -1.89 4.53
C GLN A 155 -13.47 -2.79 4.09
N LYS A 156 -14.59 -2.18 3.70
CA LYS A 156 -15.66 -2.89 2.99
C LYS A 156 -15.21 -3.07 1.54
N ALA A 157 -15.15 -4.31 1.07
CA ALA A 157 -14.95 -4.59 -0.35
C ALA A 157 -16.02 -3.83 -1.15
N LYS A 158 -15.60 -3.01 -2.11
CA LYS A 158 -16.52 -2.41 -3.08
C LYS A 158 -17.09 -3.58 -3.89
N LYS A 159 -18.33 -4.00 -3.64
CA LYS A 159 -19.04 -4.94 -4.52
C LYS A 159 -19.06 -4.32 -5.91
N GLN A 160 -18.18 -4.76 -6.80
CA GLN A 160 -18.31 -4.48 -8.22
C GLN A 160 -19.66 -5.07 -8.65
N ASN A 161 -20.57 -4.20 -9.08
CA ASN A 161 -21.86 -4.62 -9.58
C ASN A 161 -21.60 -5.49 -10.82
N LEU A 162 -22.00 -6.75 -10.77
CA LEU A 162 -21.70 -7.77 -11.78
C LEU A 162 -22.52 -7.59 -13.08
N LYS A 163 -23.08 -6.39 -13.32
CA LYS A 163 -24.01 -6.12 -14.44
C LYS A 163 -23.30 -5.66 -15.72
N ASP A 164 -22.03 -5.25 -15.66
CA ASP A 164 -21.34 -4.67 -16.82
C ASP A 164 -20.62 -5.72 -17.70
N LYS A 165 -20.68 -7.01 -17.36
CA LYS A 165 -20.04 -8.08 -18.16
C LYS A 165 -20.97 -8.79 -19.15
N GLU A 166 -22.29 -8.63 -19.05
CA GLU A 166 -23.24 -9.32 -19.93
C GLU A 166 -23.50 -8.57 -21.25
N THR A 167 -23.12 -7.30 -21.38
CA THR A 167 -23.41 -6.52 -22.60
C THR A 167 -22.37 -6.70 -23.71
N ILE A 168 -21.29 -7.45 -23.49
CA ILE A 168 -20.20 -7.61 -24.49
C ILE A 168 -20.40 -8.87 -25.37
N PHE A 169 -21.33 -9.77 -25.05
CA PHE A 169 -21.57 -11.00 -25.82
C PHE A 169 -22.83 -10.98 -26.71
N LEU A 170 -23.49 -9.84 -26.87
CA LEU A 170 -24.65 -9.70 -27.76
C LEU A 170 -24.50 -8.48 -28.68
N ARG A 171 -23.60 -8.56 -29.66
CA ARG A 171 -23.75 -7.82 -30.91
C ARG A 171 -22.92 -8.42 -32.04
#